data_AF-A0A2M8P7Z9-F1
#
_entry.id   AF-A0A2M8P7Z9-F1
#
_cell.length_a   1.000
_cell.length_b   1.000
_cell.length_c   1.000
_cell.angle_alpha   90.00
_cell.angle_beta   90.00
_cell.angle_gamma   90.00
#
_symmetry.space_group_name_H-M   'P 1'
#
loop_
_entity.id
_entity.type
_entity.pdbx_description
1 polymer ?
#
loop_
_entity_poly.entity_id
_entity_poly.type
_entity_poly.pdbx_seq_one_letter_code
_entity_poly.pdbx_strand_id
1 'polypeptide(L)'
;KPSGISHLLDYISLNPIKMWKSFDNPHPEINISLSGSGTNVGDVNGDGRTDIVFTGTVPDERTEDLGDVVGKTIVFWGGNESRFDYDQLVYADLIAIGDFNGDGFDDAVSRDFSEVYFGSANGYLQGVQSNIFSSSDPYPYTFRRGDLDGDGYGDVFAMGKSG
;
A
#
# COMPACT_ATOMS: atom_id res chain seq x y z
N LYS A 1 39.79 -1.28 22.03
CA LYS A 1 40.12 -1.08 20.59
C LYS A 1 41.38 -1.88 20.27
N PRO A 2 41.55 -2.44 19.05
CA PRO A 2 40.56 -2.97 18.09
C PRO A 2 40.97 -4.39 17.59
N SER A 3 40.08 -5.23 17.05
CA SER A 3 39.86 -5.49 15.60
C SER A 3 38.93 -6.72 15.47
N GLY A 4 38.01 -6.88 14.52
CA GLY A 4 37.64 -6.11 13.36
C GLY A 4 36.39 -6.75 12.71
N ILE A 5 35.46 -5.89 12.29
CA ILE A 5 34.71 -5.95 11.02
C ILE A 5 34.60 -7.34 10.37
N SER A 6 33.42 -7.98 10.44
CA SER A 6 32.89 -8.88 9.38
C SER A 6 31.57 -9.56 9.82
N HIS A 7 30.47 -8.81 9.99
CA HIS A 7 29.13 -9.43 9.96
C HIS A 7 28.14 -8.67 9.05
N LEU A 8 28.60 -7.62 8.36
CA LEU A 8 27.75 -6.82 7.50
C LEU A 8 27.50 -7.42 6.10
N LEU A 9 28.11 -8.57 5.77
CA LEU A 9 28.10 -9.13 4.42
C LEU A 9 27.39 -10.49 4.27
N ASP A 10 26.91 -11.10 5.35
CA ASP A 10 26.15 -12.36 5.25
C ASP A 10 24.65 -12.14 4.93
N TYR A 11 24.23 -10.87 4.76
CA TYR A 11 22.86 -10.49 4.40
C TYR A 11 22.52 -10.70 2.91
N ILE A 12 23.44 -11.21 2.09
CA ILE A 12 23.26 -11.32 0.64
C ILE A 12 23.59 -12.75 0.17
N SER A 13 22.73 -13.72 0.48
CA SER A 13 22.46 -14.88 -0.39
C SER A 13 21.41 -15.87 0.15
N LEU A 14 20.57 -15.48 1.11
CA LEU A 14 19.60 -16.41 1.69
C LEU A 14 18.19 -16.13 1.15
N ASN A 15 17.66 -17.17 0.50
CA ASN A 15 16.29 -17.25 0.00
C ASN A 15 15.29 -16.79 1.08
N PRO A 16 14.35 -15.87 0.78
CA PRO A 16 13.34 -15.37 1.73
C PRO A 16 12.64 -16.48 2.53
N ILE A 17 12.50 -17.66 1.92
CA ILE A 17 11.91 -18.89 2.50
C ILE A 17 12.60 -19.33 3.80
N LYS A 18 13.92 -19.13 3.96
CA LYS A 18 14.64 -19.57 5.17
C LYS A 18 14.53 -18.58 6.33
N MET A 19 14.44 -17.28 6.05
CA MET A 19 14.30 -16.27 7.11
C MET A 19 13.04 -16.46 7.95
N TRP A 20 11.95 -16.95 7.34
CA TRP A 20 10.63 -17.00 7.97
C TRP A 20 10.45 -18.08 9.04
N LYS A 21 11.24 -19.18 9.00
CA LYS A 21 11.17 -20.26 10.00
C LYS A 21 12.40 -20.37 10.91
N SER A 22 13.49 -19.66 10.64
CA SER A 22 14.77 -19.85 11.35
C SER A 22 15.27 -18.65 12.14
N PHE A 23 14.55 -17.53 12.15
CA PHE A 23 14.82 -16.39 13.02
C PHE A 23 13.51 -15.93 13.64
N ASP A 24 13.51 -15.64 14.94
CA ASP A 24 12.41 -14.97 15.62
C ASP A 24 12.24 -13.58 14.99
N ASN A 25 11.46 -13.49 13.91
CA ASN A 25 11.00 -12.21 13.40
C ASN A 25 9.81 -11.81 14.28
N PRO A 26 9.93 -10.79 15.14
CA PRO A 26 8.81 -10.34 15.96
C PRO A 26 7.69 -9.71 15.14
N HIS A 27 7.94 -9.37 13.87
CA HIS A 27 6.99 -8.76 12.93
C HIS A 27 6.92 -9.54 11.61
N PRO A 28 6.42 -10.80 11.63
CA PRO A 28 6.28 -11.61 10.41
C PRO A 28 5.38 -10.96 9.35
N GLU A 29 4.49 -10.06 9.76
CA GLU A 29 3.59 -9.27 8.91
C GLU A 29 4.31 -8.20 8.07
N ILE A 30 5.47 -7.71 8.53
CA ILE A 30 6.32 -6.75 7.80
C ILE A 30 7.30 -7.54 6.91
N ASN A 31 6.75 -8.25 5.93
CA ASN A 31 7.52 -9.01 4.94
C ASN A 31 7.64 -8.27 3.58
N ILE A 32 7.41 -6.96 3.57
CA ILE A 32 7.65 -6.05 2.44
C ILE A 32 8.96 -5.30 2.65
N SER A 33 9.67 -4.99 1.56
CA SER A 33 10.87 -4.14 1.60
C SER A 33 10.52 -2.67 1.83
N LEU A 34 10.90 -2.14 3.00
CA LEU A 34 10.81 -0.71 3.37
C LEU A 34 12.11 0.06 3.04
N SER A 35 12.88 -0.40 2.04
CA SER A 35 14.22 0.13 1.75
C SER A 35 14.28 1.22 0.67
N GLY A 36 13.18 1.42 -0.07
CA GLY A 36 13.03 2.51 -1.04
C GLY A 36 12.34 3.73 -0.43
N SER A 37 12.08 4.75 -1.26
CA SER A 37 11.18 5.85 -0.90
C SER A 37 9.74 5.36 -0.99
N GLY A 38 8.93 5.61 0.05
CA GLY A 38 7.50 5.32 0.03
C GLY A 38 6.78 6.09 -1.09
N THR A 39 5.57 5.67 -1.42
CA THR A 39 4.71 6.37 -2.39
C THR A 39 3.82 7.36 -1.65
N ASN A 40 3.86 8.64 -2.02
CA ASN A 40 2.95 9.66 -1.48
C ASN A 40 1.51 9.37 -1.90
N VAL A 41 0.62 9.19 -0.93
CA VAL A 41 -0.80 8.86 -1.18
C VAL A 41 -1.75 10.02 -0.93
N GLY A 42 -1.30 11.07 -0.24
CA GLY A 42 -2.17 12.18 0.14
C GLY A 42 -2.40 12.21 1.65
N ASP A 43 -3.43 12.91 2.12
CA ASP A 43 -3.77 13.03 3.54
C ASP A 43 -4.87 12.02 3.91
N VAL A 44 -4.47 10.78 4.22
CA VAL A 44 -5.40 9.67 4.47
C VAL A 44 -6.02 9.81 5.87
N ASN A 45 -5.29 10.42 6.81
CA ASN A 45 -5.70 10.56 8.21
C ASN A 45 -6.25 11.95 8.58
N GLY A 46 -6.25 12.91 7.66
CA GLY A 46 -6.77 14.26 7.85
C GLY A 46 -5.91 15.12 8.77
N ASP A 47 -4.62 14.80 8.92
CA ASP A 47 -3.71 15.56 9.79
C ASP A 47 -3.07 16.78 9.10
N GLY A 48 -3.40 17.00 7.82
CA GLY A 48 -2.91 18.08 6.98
C GLY A 48 -1.52 17.83 6.39
N ARG A 49 -0.99 16.61 6.48
CA ARG A 49 0.30 16.21 5.91
C ARG A 49 0.10 15.10 4.88
N THR A 50 1.06 15.01 3.97
CA THR A 50 1.08 13.90 3.02
C THR A 50 1.59 12.64 3.71
N ASP A 51 0.76 11.63 3.68
CA ASP A 51 1.05 10.26 4.08
C ASP A 51 1.72 9.49 2.95
N ILE A 52 2.41 8.43 3.34
CA ILE A 52 3.14 7.56 2.42
C ILE A 52 2.77 6.10 2.63
N VAL A 53 2.92 5.31 1.57
CA VAL A 53 2.73 3.87 1.64
C VAL A 53 3.87 3.09 1.02
N PHE A 54 4.06 1.88 1.51
CA PHE A 54 4.84 0.84 0.86
C PHE A 54 3.91 -0.30 0.47
N THR A 55 3.94 -0.68 -0.81
CA THR A 55 3.11 -1.78 -1.32
C THR A 55 3.96 -2.95 -1.80
N GLY A 56 3.38 -4.15 -1.77
CA GLY A 56 4.01 -5.33 -2.33
C GLY A 56 3.09 -6.55 -2.35
N THR A 57 3.29 -7.42 -3.32
CA THR A 57 2.73 -8.77 -3.33
C THR A 57 3.74 -9.72 -2.71
N VAL A 58 3.39 -10.31 -1.58
CA VAL A 58 4.29 -11.07 -0.71
C VAL A 58 3.61 -12.35 -0.22
N PRO A 59 4.33 -13.37 0.25
CA PRO A 59 3.73 -14.55 0.86
C PRO A 59 2.75 -14.17 1.98
N ASP A 60 1.60 -14.84 2.03
CA ASP A 60 0.59 -14.60 3.06
C ASP A 60 0.93 -15.38 4.33
N GLU A 61 1.44 -14.67 5.34
CA GLU A 61 1.79 -15.22 6.66
C GLU A 61 0.59 -15.76 7.44
N ARG A 62 -0.64 -15.47 6.99
CA ARG A 62 -1.88 -15.91 7.64
C ARG A 62 -2.30 -17.30 7.19
N THR A 63 -1.65 -17.86 6.17
CA THR A 63 -1.95 -19.21 5.66
C THR A 63 -0.77 -20.16 5.88
N GLU A 64 -1.06 -21.46 5.86
CA GLU A 64 -0.02 -22.50 5.96
C GLU A 64 0.65 -22.80 4.61
N ASP A 65 0.02 -22.42 3.49
CA ASP A 65 0.53 -22.65 2.14
C ASP A 65 1.51 -21.55 1.75
N LEU A 66 2.78 -21.94 1.54
CA LEU A 66 3.85 -21.04 1.17
C LEU A 66 3.74 -20.51 -0.28
N GLY A 67 2.84 -21.08 -1.07
CA GLY A 67 2.49 -20.59 -2.41
C GLY A 67 1.46 -19.45 -2.40
N ASP A 68 0.74 -19.27 -1.29
CA ASP A 68 -0.24 -18.19 -1.18
C ASP A 68 0.46 -16.85 -1.07
N VAL A 69 0.00 -15.89 -1.87
CA VAL A 69 0.50 -14.52 -1.87
C VAL A 69 -0.65 -13.54 -1.69
N VAL A 70 -0.36 -12.42 -1.05
CA VAL A 70 -1.31 -11.35 -0.78
C VAL A 70 -0.68 -10.00 -1.10
N GLY A 71 -1.48 -9.09 -1.65
CA GLY A 71 -1.12 -7.69 -1.77
C GLY A 71 -1.16 -7.04 -0.40
N LYS A 72 -0.17 -6.21 -0.08
CA LYS A 72 -0.14 -5.46 1.18
C LYS A 72 0.20 -4.00 0.94
N THR A 73 -0.32 -3.16 1.82
CA THR A 73 -0.04 -1.73 1.91
C THR A 73 0.29 -1.40 3.37
N ILE A 74 1.49 -0.87 3.61
CA ILE A 74 1.92 -0.37 4.91
C ILE A 74 1.89 1.16 4.84
N VAL A 75 1.13 1.78 5.73
CA VAL A 75 0.89 3.23 5.77
C VAL A 75 1.74 3.88 6.86
N PHE A 76 2.24 5.08 6.57
CA PHE A 76 2.91 5.97 7.53
C PHE A 76 2.34 7.39 7.43
N TRP A 77 1.91 7.95 8.56
CA TRP A 77 1.37 9.29 8.69
C TRP A 77 2.47 10.35 8.56
N GLY A 78 2.16 11.43 7.83
CA GLY A 78 3.02 12.60 7.71
C GLY A 78 4.46 12.32 7.21
N GLY A 79 4.66 11.20 6.51
CA GLY A 79 5.95 10.80 5.93
C GLY A 79 7.00 10.31 6.94
N ASN A 80 6.61 9.94 8.17
CA ASN A 80 7.55 9.42 9.16
C ASN A 80 7.89 7.93 8.87
N GLU A 81 8.93 7.68 8.09
CA GLU A 81 9.40 6.33 7.71
C GLU A 81 10.14 5.57 8.84
N SER A 82 9.67 5.63 10.10
CA SER A 82 10.24 4.75 11.14
C SER A 82 9.95 3.29 10.77
N ARG A 83 10.97 2.59 10.25
CA ARG A 83 10.84 1.25 9.63
C ARG A 83 10.15 0.17 10.46
N PHE A 84 9.96 0.37 11.77
CA PHE A 84 9.34 -0.61 12.67
C PHE A 84 8.03 -0.13 13.31
N ASP A 85 7.70 1.15 13.19
CA ASP A 85 6.48 1.73 13.75
C ASP A 85 5.62 2.22 12.59
N TYR A 86 5.04 1.26 11.86
CA TYR A 86 4.03 1.60 10.87
C TYR A 86 2.72 1.93 11.56
N ASP A 87 1.94 2.73 10.87
CA ASP A 87 0.74 3.33 11.41
C ASP A 87 -0.51 2.51 11.07
N GLN A 88 -0.49 1.88 9.89
CA GLN A 88 -1.49 0.91 9.49
C GLN A 88 -0.91 -0.18 8.57
N LEU A 89 -1.40 -1.40 8.71
CA LEU A 89 -1.19 -2.49 7.75
C LEU A 89 -2.52 -2.88 7.12
N VAL A 90 -2.57 -2.87 5.79
CA VAL A 90 -3.72 -3.29 5.00
C VAL A 90 -3.33 -4.49 4.14
N TYR A 91 -4.15 -5.54 4.13
CA TYR A 91 -3.97 -6.74 3.30
C TYR A 91 -4.60 -6.57 1.91
N ALA A 92 -4.25 -5.46 1.25
CA ALA A 92 -4.55 -5.18 -0.14
C ALA A 92 -3.43 -4.33 -0.75
N ASP A 93 -3.16 -4.49 -2.04
CA ASP A 93 -2.28 -3.60 -2.80
C ASP A 93 -3.11 -2.38 -3.24
N LEU A 94 -2.91 -1.25 -2.57
CA LEU A 94 -3.75 -0.07 -2.72
C LEU A 94 -3.15 0.94 -3.71
N ILE A 95 -4.04 1.58 -4.47
CA ILE A 95 -3.75 2.71 -5.36
C ILE A 95 -4.52 3.91 -4.85
N ALA A 96 -3.82 4.96 -4.44
CA ALA A 96 -4.46 6.21 -4.00
C ALA A 96 -5.18 6.90 -5.17
N ILE A 97 -6.41 7.34 -4.91
CA ILE A 97 -7.26 8.04 -5.88
C ILE A 97 -7.62 9.48 -5.45
N GLY A 98 -7.22 9.87 -4.24
CA GLY A 98 -7.57 11.16 -3.65
C GLY A 98 -8.93 11.09 -2.93
N ASP A 99 -9.40 12.20 -2.38
CA ASP A 99 -10.71 12.30 -1.72
C ASP A 99 -11.86 12.07 -2.71
N PHE A 100 -12.27 10.82 -2.85
CA PHE A 100 -13.24 10.37 -3.84
C PHE A 100 -14.68 10.53 -3.36
N ASN A 101 -14.89 10.54 -2.04
CA ASN A 101 -16.22 10.68 -1.45
C ASN A 101 -16.50 12.10 -0.87
N GLY A 102 -15.52 13.00 -0.89
CA GLY A 102 -15.59 14.40 -0.46
C GLY A 102 -15.66 14.59 1.05
N ASP A 103 -15.17 13.61 1.83
CA ASP A 103 -15.19 13.67 3.29
C ASP A 103 -13.96 14.37 3.89
N GLY A 104 -13.02 14.78 3.03
CA GLY A 104 -11.78 15.45 3.40
C GLY A 104 -10.62 14.50 3.72
N PHE A 105 -10.78 13.19 3.51
CA PHE A 105 -9.70 12.20 3.61
C PHE A 105 -9.37 11.62 2.23
N ASP A 106 -8.08 11.44 1.93
CA ASP A 106 -7.70 10.83 0.64
C ASP A 106 -7.97 9.32 0.63
N ASP A 107 -8.70 8.86 -0.40
CA ASP A 107 -9.15 7.48 -0.57
C ASP A 107 -8.22 6.66 -1.49
N ALA A 108 -8.42 5.34 -1.49
CA ALA A 108 -7.72 4.40 -2.36
C ALA A 108 -8.64 3.31 -2.92
N VAL A 109 -8.15 2.59 -3.92
CA VAL A 109 -8.77 1.37 -4.46
C VAL A 109 -7.81 0.21 -4.43
N SER A 110 -8.32 -1.01 -4.35
CA SER A 110 -7.51 -2.19 -4.61
C SER A 110 -6.97 -2.17 -6.03
N ARG A 111 -5.78 -2.75 -6.25
CA ARG A 111 -5.15 -2.82 -7.58
C ARG A 111 -6.00 -3.53 -8.64
N ASP A 112 -6.84 -4.47 -8.22
CA ASP A 112 -7.80 -5.15 -9.09
C ASP A 112 -9.12 -4.38 -9.27
N PHE A 113 -9.23 -3.22 -8.62
CA PHE A 113 -10.35 -2.29 -8.69
C PHE A 113 -11.69 -2.86 -8.21
N SER A 114 -11.66 -3.91 -7.39
CA SER A 114 -12.86 -4.54 -6.83
C SER A 114 -13.40 -3.84 -5.58
N GLU A 115 -12.55 -3.09 -4.87
CA GLU A 115 -12.85 -2.50 -3.57
C GLU A 115 -12.35 -1.06 -3.47
N VAL A 116 -13.15 -0.20 -2.82
CA VAL A 116 -12.72 1.15 -2.39
C VAL A 116 -12.41 1.15 -0.91
N TYR A 117 -11.26 1.71 -0.57
CA TYR A 117 -10.76 1.92 0.76
C TYR A 117 -10.87 3.41 1.08
N PHE A 118 -11.86 3.76 1.91
CA PHE A 118 -12.07 5.15 2.30
C PHE A 118 -11.04 5.59 3.34
N GLY A 119 -10.49 6.79 3.18
CA GLY A 119 -9.67 7.45 4.17
C GLY A 119 -10.45 7.73 5.45
N SER A 120 -9.74 7.90 6.57
CA SER A 120 -10.34 8.28 7.85
C SER A 120 -9.26 8.68 8.83
N ALA A 121 -9.64 9.33 9.93
CA ALA A 121 -8.74 9.64 11.04
C ALA A 121 -7.95 8.44 11.61
N ASN A 122 -8.35 7.20 11.32
CA ASN A 122 -7.65 5.97 11.71
C ASN A 122 -6.99 5.24 10.53
N GLY A 123 -6.79 5.91 9.39
CA GLY A 123 -6.30 5.33 8.14
C GLY A 123 -7.42 4.75 7.28
N TYR A 124 -7.04 3.90 6.32
CA TYR A 124 -7.97 3.28 5.38
C TYR A 124 -8.96 2.36 6.08
N LEU A 125 -10.26 2.56 5.81
CA LEU A 125 -11.30 1.61 6.21
C LEU A 125 -11.32 0.41 5.26
N GLN A 126 -11.74 -0.75 5.76
CA GLN A 126 -11.79 -1.97 4.97
C GLN A 126 -12.65 -1.76 3.71
N GLY A 127 -12.14 -2.29 2.59
CA GLY A 127 -12.71 -2.18 1.26
C GLY A 127 -14.22 -2.40 1.22
N VAL A 128 -14.96 -1.43 0.68
CA VAL A 128 -16.36 -1.64 0.27
C VAL A 128 -16.33 -2.17 -1.16
N GLN A 129 -16.93 -3.35 -1.38
CA GLN A 129 -17.09 -3.88 -2.72
C GLN A 129 -17.82 -2.88 -3.60
N SER A 130 -17.19 -2.54 -4.71
CA SER A 130 -17.69 -1.49 -5.58
C SER A 130 -17.53 -1.94 -7.03
N ASN A 131 -18.61 -1.81 -7.81
CA ASN A 131 -18.55 -2.04 -9.25
C ASN A 131 -18.17 -0.73 -9.96
N ILE A 132 -17.15 -0.02 -9.48
CA ILE A 132 -16.81 1.32 -9.97
C ILE A 132 -16.28 1.29 -11.40
N PHE A 133 -15.68 0.18 -11.83
CA PHE A 133 -15.16 0.03 -13.19
C PHE A 133 -15.97 -1.02 -13.95
N SER A 134 -16.91 -0.55 -14.78
CA SER A 134 -17.75 -1.41 -15.63
C SER A 134 -17.14 -1.70 -17.02
N SER A 135 -15.83 -1.50 -17.20
CA SER A 135 -15.18 -1.77 -18.49
C SER A 135 -14.53 -3.15 -18.48
N SER A 136 -14.80 -3.92 -19.53
CA SER A 136 -14.19 -5.21 -19.88
C SER A 136 -12.68 -5.16 -20.13
N ASP A 137 -11.99 -4.14 -19.63
CA ASP A 137 -10.56 -3.89 -19.83
C ASP A 137 -9.89 -3.80 -18.44
N PRO A 138 -9.11 -4.82 -18.04
CA PRO A 138 -8.56 -4.92 -16.68
C PRO A 138 -7.43 -3.93 -16.35
N TYR A 139 -7.12 -2.98 -17.25
CA TYR A 139 -6.04 -2.01 -17.06
C TYR A 139 -6.43 -0.61 -17.56
N PRO A 140 -7.10 0.24 -16.76
CA PRO A 140 -7.24 1.65 -17.09
C PRO A 140 -5.89 2.37 -16.91
N TYR A 141 -5.21 2.63 -18.03
CA TYR A 141 -3.91 3.31 -18.06
C TYR A 141 -4.06 4.82 -17.92
N THR A 142 -4.43 5.33 -16.73
CA THR A 142 -4.03 6.65 -16.18
C THR A 142 -4.98 7.07 -15.05
N PHE A 143 -4.45 7.28 -13.85
CA PHE A 143 -5.14 8.03 -12.78
C PHE A 143 -4.61 9.46 -12.82
N ARG A 144 -5.41 10.42 -13.28
CA ARG A 144 -5.12 11.84 -13.00
C ARG A 144 -5.90 12.23 -11.76
N ARG A 145 -5.18 12.64 -10.72
CA ARG A 145 -5.74 13.34 -9.56
C ARG A 145 -6.24 14.72 -9.98
N GLY A 146 -7.47 15.06 -9.58
CA GLY A 146 -8.03 16.40 -9.66
C GLY A 146 -9.56 16.39 -9.69
N ASP A 147 -10.15 17.50 -9.25
CA ASP A 147 -11.54 17.85 -9.51
C ASP A 147 -11.65 18.25 -10.99
N LEU A 148 -11.99 17.28 -11.83
CA LEU A 148 -12.04 17.42 -13.29
C LEU A 148 -13.33 18.08 -13.76
N ASP A 149 -14.42 18.00 -12.98
CA ASP A 149 -15.72 18.57 -13.32
C ASP A 149 -16.14 19.82 -12.50
N GLY A 150 -15.37 20.16 -11.46
CA GLY A 150 -15.52 21.37 -10.66
C GLY A 150 -16.51 21.25 -9.51
N ASP A 151 -16.87 20.04 -9.09
CA ASP A 151 -17.84 19.77 -8.03
C ASP A 151 -17.25 19.72 -6.61
N GLY A 152 -15.91 19.76 -6.52
CA GLY A 152 -15.17 19.73 -5.27
C GLY A 152 -14.79 18.33 -4.78
N TYR A 153 -15.03 17.27 -5.58
CA TYR A 153 -14.65 15.89 -5.30
C TYR A 153 -13.47 15.46 -6.19
N GLY A 154 -12.71 14.45 -5.75
CA GLY A 154 -11.65 13.86 -6.57
C GLY A 154 -12.23 13.01 -7.70
N ASP A 155 -12.08 13.46 -8.94
CA ASP A 155 -12.51 12.69 -10.11
C ASP A 155 -11.49 11.64 -10.52
N VAL A 156 -12.01 10.49 -10.97
CA VAL A 156 -11.22 9.42 -11.58
C VAL A 156 -11.67 9.20 -13.02
N PHE A 157 -10.78 9.42 -13.99
CA PHE A 157 -11.04 9.12 -15.39
C PHE A 157 -10.27 7.85 -15.82
N ALA A 158 -10.99 6.79 -16.18
CA ALA A 158 -10.41 5.61 -16.80
C ALA A 158 -10.50 5.73 -18.34
N MET A 159 -9.38 5.92 -19.03
CA MET A 159 -9.34 5.76 -20.49
C MET A 159 -9.10 4.29 -20.86
N GLY A 160 -10.14 3.62 -21.35
CA GLY A 160 -10.01 2.37 -22.09
C GLY A 160 -9.55 2.62 -23.52
N LYS A 161 -8.75 1.71 -24.09
CA LYS A 161 -8.33 1.82 -25.49
C LYS A 161 -9.54 1.46 -26.37
N SER A 162 -10.16 2.45 -27.02
CA SER A 162 -11.17 2.17 -28.05
C SER A 162 -10.50 1.40 -29.19
N GLY A 163 -11.00 0.19 -29.45
CA GLY A 163 -10.73 -0.54 -30.70
C GLY A 163 -11.36 0.16 -31.90
#